data_AF-A0A9E1FBR2-F1
#
_entry.id   AF-A0A9E1FBR2-F1
#
_cell.length_a   1.000
_cell.length_b   1.000
_cell.length_c   1.000
_cell.angle_alpha   90.00
_cell.angle_beta   90.00
_cell.angle_gamma   90.00
#
_symmetry.space_group_name_H-M   'P 1'
#
loop_
_entity.id
_entity.type
_entity.pdbx_description
1 polymer ?
#
loop_
_entity_poly.entity_id
_entity_poly.type
_entity_poly.pdbx_seq_one_letter_code
_entity_poly.pdbx_strand_id
1 'polypeptide(L)'
;MNDTIKITGAREHNLKNLNLEIPKNKLVVFTDLSGSGKSTLAFDTLYAEGQRRYMESLSSYARQFLDRVGKPDVDKIEGLTPAIAIDQKTTSKNPRSTVGTITEIYDYLRLLYARVGVQHCHKCGKPISKMSASDIINEISKLP
;
A
#
# COMPACT_ATOMS: atom_id res chain seq x y z
N MET A 1 6.27 3.86 29.56
CA MET A 1 5.58 3.52 28.29
C MET A 1 5.12 2.08 28.42
N ASN A 2 3.91 1.73 27.98
CA ASN A 2 3.50 0.32 27.92
C ASN A 2 4.23 -0.34 26.73
N ASP A 3 5.24 -1.16 27.06
CA ASP A 3 6.07 -1.89 26.10
C ASP A 3 5.41 -3.17 25.59
N THR A 4 4.14 -3.39 25.96
CA THR A 4 3.32 -4.52 25.49
C THR A 4 2.02 -4.02 24.86
N ILE A 5 1.49 -4.83 23.94
CA ILE A 5 0.11 -4.75 23.44
C ILE A 5 -0.69 -5.73 24.28
N LYS A 6 -1.66 -5.24 25.04
CA LYS A 6 -2.51 -6.08 25.91
C LYS A 6 -3.84 -6.30 25.22
N ILE A 7 -4.25 -7.55 25.12
CA ILE A 7 -5.50 -7.97 24.50
C ILE A 7 -6.32 -8.67 25.58
N THR A 8 -7.56 -8.20 25.77
CA THR A 8 -8.49 -8.74 26.75
C THR A 8 -9.76 -9.18 26.07
N GLY A 9 -10.13 -10.44 26.26
CA GLY A 9 -11.38 -11.04 25.81
C GLY A 9 -11.57 -11.06 24.29
N ALA A 10 -10.56 -11.48 23.53
CA ALA A 10 -10.71 -11.63 22.07
C ALA A 10 -11.60 -12.84 21.73
N ARG A 11 -12.66 -12.60 20.94
CA ARG A 11 -13.72 -13.55 20.59
C ARG A 11 -14.08 -13.56 19.10
N GLU A 12 -13.35 -12.82 18.28
CA GLU A 12 -13.54 -12.82 16.83
C GLU A 12 -13.50 -14.26 16.27
N HIS A 13 -14.44 -14.59 15.39
CA HIS A 13 -14.66 -15.94 14.85
C HIS A 13 -14.65 -17.07 15.90
N ASN A 14 -13.57 -17.88 15.94
CA ASN A 14 -13.46 -19.04 16.81
C ASN A 14 -12.53 -18.81 18.02
N LEU A 15 -12.13 -17.56 18.28
CA LEU A 15 -11.35 -17.22 19.46
C LEU A 15 -12.18 -17.41 20.74
N LYS A 16 -11.57 -18.04 21.75
CA LYS A 16 -12.27 -18.46 22.99
C LYS A 16 -12.01 -17.49 24.15
N ASN A 17 -12.45 -16.24 24.01
CA ASN A 17 -12.29 -15.19 25.02
C ASN A 17 -10.84 -15.03 25.50
N LEU A 18 -9.93 -14.88 24.55
CA LEU A 18 -8.50 -15.00 24.78
C LEU A 18 -7.91 -13.70 25.35
N ASN A 19 -7.07 -13.84 26.38
CA ASN A 19 -6.29 -12.75 26.97
C ASN A 19 -4.80 -13.00 26.68
N LEU A 20 -4.10 -12.00 26.12
CA LEU A 20 -2.67 -12.12 25.88
C LEU A 20 -1.94 -10.78 25.97
N GLU A 21 -0.62 -10.84 26.17
CA GLU A 21 0.27 -9.70 26.05
C GLU A 21 1.33 -9.97 24.98
N ILE A 22 1.50 -9.04 24.04
CA ILE A 22 2.48 -9.11 22.96
C ILE A 22 3.57 -8.06 23.21
N PRO A 23 4.87 -8.42 23.25
CA PRO A 23 5.94 -7.44 23.39
C PRO A 23 6.07 -6.57 22.13
N LYS A 24 6.19 -5.27 22.31
CA LYS A 24 6.46 -4.33 21.21
C LYS A 24 7.92 -4.37 20.79
N ASN A 25 8.20 -3.88 19.58
CA ASN A 25 9.56 -3.76 19.03
C ASN A 25 10.30 -5.12 18.99
N LYS A 26 9.54 -6.20 18.81
CA LYS A 26 10.04 -7.57 18.68
C LYS A 26 9.42 -8.22 17.44
N LEU A 27 10.15 -9.15 16.85
CA LEU A 27 9.57 -10.09 15.91
C LEU A 27 8.77 -11.13 16.70
N VAL A 28 7.44 -11.04 16.63
CA VAL A 28 6.53 -11.99 17.27
C VAL A 28 5.96 -12.90 16.21
N VAL A 29 6.03 -14.21 16.45
CA VAL A 29 5.55 -15.24 15.52
C VAL A 29 4.39 -15.97 16.17
N PHE A 30 3.23 -16.00 15.50
CA PHE A 30 2.09 -16.82 15.89
C PHE A 30 2.18 -18.19 15.21
N THR A 31 2.29 -19.26 16.00
CA THR A 31 2.47 -20.63 15.50
C THR A 31 1.44 -21.57 16.13
N ASP A 32 0.78 -22.40 15.32
CA ASP A 32 -0.20 -23.40 15.76
C ASP A 32 -0.79 -24.14 14.52
N LEU A 33 -1.61 -25.18 14.71
CA LEU A 33 -2.31 -25.95 13.67
C LEU A 33 -3.30 -25.11 12.85
N SER A 34 -3.45 -25.40 11.54
CA SER A 34 -4.40 -24.69 10.68
C SER A 34 -5.81 -24.62 11.30
N GLY A 35 -6.46 -23.46 11.20
CA GLY A 35 -7.80 -23.22 11.77
C GLY A 35 -7.84 -22.85 13.26
N SER A 36 -6.72 -22.82 13.98
CA SER A 36 -6.74 -22.50 15.42
C SER A 36 -7.04 -21.05 15.81
N GLY A 37 -7.25 -20.15 14.83
CA GLY A 37 -7.54 -18.74 15.08
C GLY A 37 -6.33 -17.79 15.01
N LYS A 38 -5.15 -18.24 14.56
CA LYS A 38 -3.97 -17.36 14.34
C LYS A 38 -4.26 -16.18 13.43
N SER A 39 -4.79 -16.47 12.24
CA SER A 39 -5.11 -15.43 11.25
C SER A 39 -6.22 -14.51 11.77
N THR A 40 -7.18 -15.07 12.50
CA THR A 40 -8.23 -14.31 13.17
C THR A 40 -7.69 -13.33 14.20
N LEU A 41 -6.75 -13.77 15.04
CA LEU A 41 -6.11 -12.88 16.01
C LEU A 41 -5.26 -11.81 15.31
N ALA A 42 -4.48 -12.18 14.29
CA ALA A 42 -3.55 -11.28 13.62
C ALA A 42 -4.25 -10.27 12.69
N PHE A 43 -5.11 -10.75 11.80
CA PHE A 43 -5.75 -9.95 10.75
C PHE A 43 -7.11 -9.42 11.18
N ASP A 44 -8.01 -10.31 11.61
CA ASP A 44 -9.40 -9.94 11.87
C ASP A 44 -9.58 -9.21 13.21
N THR A 45 -8.62 -9.35 14.15
CA THR A 45 -8.63 -8.65 15.45
C THR A 45 -7.60 -7.51 15.52
N LEU A 46 -6.30 -7.84 15.47
CA LEU A 46 -5.24 -6.85 15.71
C LEU A 46 -5.10 -5.84 14.57
N TYR A 47 -4.99 -6.32 13.33
CA TYR A 47 -4.91 -5.43 12.19
C TYR A 47 -6.20 -4.62 12.00
N ALA A 48 -7.38 -5.25 12.11
CA ALA A 48 -8.66 -4.56 12.03
C ALA A 48 -8.78 -3.42 13.05
N GLU A 49 -8.45 -3.67 14.33
CA GLU A 49 -8.49 -2.64 15.36
C GLU A 49 -7.42 -1.55 15.15
N GLY A 50 -6.23 -1.93 14.69
CA GLY A 50 -5.14 -1.00 14.40
C GLY A 50 -5.47 -0.05 13.25
N GLN A 51 -6.07 -0.59 12.18
CA GLN A 51 -6.56 0.18 11.04
C GLN A 51 -7.72 1.08 11.45
N ARG A 52 -8.69 0.56 12.22
CA ARG A 52 -9.84 1.33 12.74
C ARG A 52 -9.38 2.54 13.56
N ARG A 53 -8.47 2.35 14.52
CA ARG A 53 -7.92 3.44 15.35
C ARG A 53 -7.17 4.47 14.53
N TYR A 54 -6.41 4.04 13.53
CA TYR A 54 -5.72 4.95 12.62
C TYR A 54 -6.72 5.80 11.83
N MET A 55 -7.78 5.20 11.30
CA MET A 55 -8.85 5.92 10.61
C MET A 55 -9.61 6.88 11.53
N GLU A 56 -9.78 6.53 12.81
CA GLU A 56 -10.34 7.40 13.84
C GLU A 56 -9.45 8.59 14.21
N SER A 57 -8.19 8.64 13.74
CA SER A 57 -7.34 9.82 13.86
C SER A 57 -7.48 10.80 12.67
N LEU A 58 -8.10 10.36 11.58
CA LEU A 58 -8.32 11.17 10.38
C LEU A 58 -9.48 12.16 10.57
N SER A 59 -9.52 13.19 9.72
CA SER A 59 -10.56 14.22 9.73
C SER A 59 -11.96 13.61 9.54
N SER A 60 -12.98 14.28 10.09
CA SER A 60 -14.38 13.86 9.94
C SER A 60 -14.81 13.74 8.47
N TYR A 61 -14.25 14.60 7.60
CA TYR A 61 -14.45 14.54 6.15
C TYR A 61 -13.83 13.28 5.53
N ALA A 62 -12.58 12.97 5.85
CA ALA A 62 -11.91 11.78 5.31
C ALA A 62 -12.64 10.47 5.69
N ARG A 63 -13.23 10.41 6.90
CA ARG A 63 -14.01 9.25 7.36
C ARG A 63 -15.28 8.99 6.55
N GLN A 64 -15.78 9.96 5.77
CA GLN A 64 -16.95 9.75 4.91
C GLN A 64 -16.64 8.84 3.70
N PHE A 65 -15.38 8.80 3.27
CA PHE A 65 -14.94 8.09 2.06
C PHE A 65 -14.19 6.79 2.33
N LEU A 66 -14.02 6.43 3.60
CA LEU A 66 -13.29 5.24 3.99
C LEU A 66 -14.26 4.17 4.47
N ASP A 67 -14.05 2.95 3.99
CA ASP A 67 -14.83 1.79 4.40
C ASP A 67 -14.74 1.62 5.91
N ARG A 68 -15.91 1.52 6.56
CA ARG A 68 -15.96 1.26 7.99
C ARG A 68 -15.47 -0.16 8.24
N VAL A 69 -14.22 -0.30 8.66
CA VAL A 69 -13.72 -1.57 9.21
C VAL A 69 -14.56 -1.90 10.43
N GLY A 70 -15.21 -3.07 10.41
CA GLY A 70 -16.01 -3.55 11.54
C GLY A 70 -15.16 -3.58 12.81
N LYS A 71 -15.74 -3.16 13.93
CA LYS A 71 -15.07 -3.30 15.22
C LYS A 71 -14.99 -4.80 15.56
N PRO A 72 -13.80 -5.36 15.80
CA PRO A 72 -13.69 -6.77 16.16
C PRO A 72 -14.31 -7.06 17.53
N ASP A 73 -14.76 -8.29 17.74
CA ASP A 73 -15.27 -8.75 19.04
C ASP A 73 -14.10 -8.98 20.00
N VAL A 74 -13.77 -7.94 20.75
CA VAL A 74 -12.74 -7.91 21.79
C VAL A 74 -13.16 -6.91 22.88
N ASP A 75 -12.93 -7.24 24.15
CA ASP A 75 -13.29 -6.34 25.25
C ASP A 75 -12.40 -5.10 25.25
N LYS A 76 -11.08 -5.30 25.13
CA LYS A 76 -10.11 -4.22 25.18
C LYS A 76 -8.81 -4.59 24.49
N ILE A 77 -8.24 -3.64 23.75
CA ILE A 77 -6.86 -3.70 23.29
C ILE A 77 -6.12 -2.43 23.72
N GLU A 78 -5.03 -2.56 24.45
CA GLU A 78 -4.20 -1.44 24.90
C GLU A 78 -2.83 -1.47 24.23
N GLY A 79 -2.25 -0.28 24.01
CA GLY A 79 -0.91 -0.16 23.46
C GLY A 79 -0.79 -0.48 21.96
N LEU A 80 -1.88 -0.77 21.25
CA LEU A 80 -1.84 -1.03 19.80
C LEU A 80 -1.46 0.23 19.01
N THR A 81 -0.48 0.10 18.11
CA THR A 81 -0.07 1.13 17.15
C THR A 81 -0.82 0.97 15.82
N PRO A 82 -0.80 1.97 14.92
CA PRO A 82 -1.28 1.78 13.55
C PRO A 82 -0.68 0.51 12.93
N ALA A 83 -1.53 -0.30 12.32
CA ALA A 83 -1.16 -1.62 11.82
C ALA A 83 -1.17 -1.63 10.28
N ILE A 84 -0.22 -2.36 9.70
CA ILE A 84 -0.14 -2.62 8.25
C ILE A 84 -0.16 -4.13 8.09
N ALA A 85 -1.13 -4.64 7.32
CA ALA A 85 -1.16 -6.03 6.92
C ALA A 85 -0.40 -6.21 5.61
N ILE A 86 0.48 -7.19 5.57
CA ILE A 86 1.11 -7.68 4.35
C ILE A 86 0.63 -9.12 4.20
N ASP A 87 -0.44 -9.31 3.43
CA ASP A 87 -1.01 -10.62 3.14
C ASP A 87 -0.59 -11.12 1.74
N GLN A 88 -0.85 -12.39 1.46
CA GLN A 88 -0.63 -12.97 0.13
C GLN A 88 -1.85 -12.74 -0.79
N LYS A 89 -2.62 -11.65 -0.64
CA LYS A 89 -3.66 -11.38 -1.63
C LYS A 89 -3.02 -11.10 -2.97
N THR A 90 -3.52 -11.79 -3.99
CA THR A 90 -3.00 -11.70 -5.34
C THR A 90 -3.10 -10.24 -5.80
N THR A 91 -1.97 -9.69 -6.24
CA THR A 91 -1.94 -8.37 -6.87
C THR A 91 -2.92 -8.36 -8.04
N SER A 92 -3.73 -7.31 -8.14
CA SER A 92 -4.67 -7.11 -9.24
C SER A 92 -4.02 -7.45 -10.58
N LYS A 93 -4.63 -8.36 -11.34
CA LYS A 93 -4.16 -8.81 -12.65
C LYS A 93 -4.47 -7.75 -13.71
N ASN A 94 -3.83 -6.59 -13.60
CA ASN A 94 -3.86 -5.59 -14.66
C ASN A 94 -2.67 -5.84 -15.60
N PRO A 95 -2.89 -6.10 -16.90
CA PRO A 95 -1.82 -6.39 -17.86
C PRO A 95 -0.82 -5.22 -18.04
N ARG A 96 -1.16 -4.00 -17.63
CA ARG A 96 -0.26 -2.84 -17.64
C ARG A 96 0.51 -2.65 -16.32
N SER A 97 0.22 -3.46 -15.31
CA SER A 97 0.95 -3.42 -14.04
C SER A 97 2.21 -4.26 -14.15
N THR A 98 3.34 -3.67 -13.79
CA THR A 98 4.66 -4.31 -13.74
C THR A 98 5.28 -4.09 -12.37
N VAL A 99 6.37 -4.77 -12.07
CA VAL A 99 7.16 -4.51 -10.84
C VAL A 99 7.53 -3.03 -10.73
N GLY A 100 7.91 -2.40 -11.85
CA GLY A 100 8.29 -0.98 -11.87
C GLY A 100 7.14 -0.03 -11.53
N THR A 101 5.90 -0.36 -11.90
CA THR A 101 4.73 0.49 -11.57
C THR A 101 4.25 0.25 -10.14
N ILE A 102 4.35 -0.98 -9.62
CA ILE A 102 3.94 -1.30 -8.24
C ILE A 102 4.91 -0.71 -7.21
N THR A 103 6.20 -0.67 -7.55
CA THR A 103 7.26 -0.12 -6.69
C THR A 103 7.52 1.37 -6.92
N GLU A 104 6.75 2.01 -7.81
CA GLU A 104 6.92 3.40 -8.25
C GLU A 104 8.28 3.72 -8.91
N ILE A 105 9.19 2.75 -9.03
CA ILE A 105 10.49 2.90 -9.70
C ILE A 105 10.32 3.43 -11.13
N TYR A 106 9.28 2.97 -11.84
CA TYR A 106 8.99 3.43 -13.19
C TYR A 106 8.67 4.92 -13.25
N ASP A 107 8.03 5.49 -12.23
CA ASP A 107 7.72 6.91 -12.18
C ASP A 107 8.99 7.74 -11.95
N TYR A 108 9.91 7.27 -11.11
CA TYR A 108 11.23 7.87 -10.98
C TYR A 108 12.02 7.79 -12.28
N LEU A 109 11.98 6.65 -12.98
CA LEU A 109 12.62 6.52 -14.29
C LEU A 109 12.03 7.48 -15.31
N ARG A 110 10.71 7.68 -15.34
CA ARG A 110 10.07 8.66 -16.23
C ARG A 110 10.57 10.07 -15.96
N LEU A 111 10.68 10.48 -14.69
CA LEU A 111 11.23 11.78 -14.32
C LEU A 111 12.69 11.91 -14.72
N LEU A 112 13.49 10.86 -14.51
CA LEU A 112 14.90 10.82 -14.92
C LEU A 112 15.04 11.02 -16.43
N TYR A 113 14.39 10.18 -17.24
CA TYR A 113 14.48 10.28 -18.70
C TYR A 113 13.88 11.58 -19.25
N ALA A 114 12.82 12.12 -18.64
CA ALA A 114 12.25 13.39 -19.05
C ALA A 114 13.20 14.58 -18.78
N ARG A 115 13.98 14.54 -17.70
CA ARG A 115 14.87 15.64 -17.31
C ARG A 115 16.24 15.60 -17.96
N VAL A 116 16.84 14.41 -18.11
CA VAL A 116 18.21 14.27 -18.61
C VAL A 116 18.34 13.43 -19.87
N GLY A 117 17.26 12.78 -20.32
CA GLY A 117 17.27 11.95 -21.51
C GLY A 117 17.42 12.78 -22.79
N VAL A 118 18.43 12.47 -23.59
CA VAL A 118 18.60 13.05 -24.92
C VAL A 118 17.70 12.30 -25.89
N GLN A 119 16.76 13.03 -26.50
CA GLN A 119 15.80 12.46 -27.45
C GLN A 119 16.46 12.22 -28.81
N HIS A 120 16.15 11.10 -29.46
CA HIS A 120 16.67 10.73 -30.77
C HIS A 120 15.52 10.30 -31.69
N CYS A 121 15.65 10.59 -32.99
CA CYS A 121 14.68 10.16 -34.00
C CYS A 121 14.72 8.63 -34.20
N HIS A 122 13.57 7.95 -34.12
CA HIS A 122 13.48 6.49 -34.25
C HIS A 122 13.81 5.96 -35.65
N LYS A 123 13.79 6.80 -36.69
CA LYS A 123 14.10 6.39 -38.08
C LYS A 123 15.57 6.60 -38.44
N CYS A 124 16.13 7.76 -38.09
CA CYS A 124 17.48 8.15 -38.53
C CYS A 124 18.51 8.24 -37.39
N GLY A 125 18.10 8.05 -36.13
CA GLY A 125 19.00 8.04 -34.97
C GLY A 125 19.58 9.39 -34.57
N LYS A 126 19.30 10.48 -35.30
CA LYS A 126 19.83 11.81 -34.99
C LYS A 126 19.19 12.40 -33.73
N PRO A 127 19.93 13.18 -32.91
CA PRO A 127 19.36 13.92 -31.79
C PRO A 127 18.25 14.87 -32.24
N ILE A 128 17.15 14.90 -31.49
CA ILE A 128 16.03 15.83 -31.74
C ILE A 128 16.44 17.23 -31.27
N SER A 129 16.13 18.23 -32.09
CA SER A 129 16.37 19.64 -31.79
C SER A 129 15.08 20.45 -31.94
N LYS A 130 15.10 21.70 -31.45
CA LYS A 130 13.96 22.61 -31.60
C LYS A 130 13.78 22.96 -33.08
N MET A 131 12.53 22.96 -33.54
CA MET A 131 12.15 23.47 -34.86
C MET A 131 11.56 24.88 -34.70
N SER A 132 11.97 25.78 -35.58
CA SER A 132 11.34 27.09 -35.74
C SER A 132 10.07 26.98 -36.60
N ALA A 133 9.24 28.02 -36.59
CA ALA A 133 8.07 28.09 -37.47
C ALA A 133 8.44 27.97 -38.96
N SER A 134 9.54 28.62 -39.37
CA SER A 134 10.06 28.50 -40.74
C SER A 134 10.52 27.09 -41.08
N ASP A 135 11.15 26.36 -40.14
CA ASP A 135 11.56 24.97 -40.37
C ASP A 135 10.34 24.09 -40.63
N ILE A 136 9.26 24.29 -39.85
CA ILE A 136 8.01 23.55 -40.02
C ILE A 136 7.35 23.87 -41.38
N ILE A 137 7.28 25.15 -41.76
CA ILE A 137 6.72 25.57 -43.07
C ILE A 137 7.49 24.91 -44.21
N ASN A 138 8.83 24.94 -44.16
CA ASN A 138 9.69 24.34 -45.17
C ASN A 138 9.49 22.82 -45.30
N GLU A 139 9.28 22.11 -44.18
CA GLU A 139 8.97 20.67 -44.23
C GLU A 139 7.59 20.40 -44.83
N ILE A 140 6.57 21.22 -44.51
CA ILE A 140 5.24 21.08 -45.09
C ILE A 140 5.26 21.33 -46.61
N SER A 141 6.02 22.31 -47.09
CA SER A 141 6.13 22.60 -48.54
C SER A 141 6.81 21.48 -49.36
N LYS A 142 7.48 20.52 -48.70
CA LYS A 142 8.08 19.34 -49.35
C LYS A 142 7.10 18.18 -49.48
N LEU A 143 5.95 18.24 -48.80
CA LEU A 143 4.90 17.23 -48.95
C LEU A 143 4.20 17.44 -50.31
N PRO A 144 3.81 16.35 -50.99
CA PRO A 144 3.08 16.40 -52.25
C PRO A 144 1.68 17.01 -52.10
#